data_AF-X8DF45-F1
#
_entry.id   AF-X8DF45-F1
#
_cell.length_a   1.000
_cell.length_b   1.000
_cell.length_c   1.000
_cell.angle_alpha   90.00
_cell.angle_beta   90.00
_cell.angle_gamma   90.00
#
_symmetry.space_group_name_H-M   'P 1'
#
loop_
_entity.id
_entity.type
_entity.pdbx_description
1 polymer ?
#
loop_
_entity_poly.entity_id
_entity_poly.type
_entity_poly.pdbx_seq_one_letter_code
_entity_poly.pdbx_strand_id
1 'polypeptide(L)'
;MFVNLSRRPVGGPLSYSNAYQLIERIGATAGIEQLHPHMLRHTHASALAKAGWTAAEIAARLGQSQASSADVYIHLAADDLTERLRRTEHLVWRPPQNGATR
;
A
#
# COMPACT_ATOMS: atom_id res chain seq x y z
N MET A 1 -3.68 19.43 5.81
CA MET A 1 -3.01 20.13 6.92
C MET A 1 -3.49 19.53 8.22
N PHE A 2 -2.59 19.20 9.16
CA PHE A 2 -2.97 18.76 10.51
C PHE A 2 -2.99 19.96 11.46
N VAL A 3 -4.01 20.04 12.31
CA VAL A 3 -4.24 21.18 13.21
C VAL A 3 -4.20 20.71 14.66
N ASN A 4 -3.51 21.47 15.52
CA ASN A 4 -3.43 21.20 16.94
C ASN A 4 -4.73 21.62 17.65
N LEU A 5 -5.40 20.65 18.29
CA LEU A 5 -6.66 20.87 19.02
C LEU A 5 -6.53 20.73 20.54
N SER A 6 -5.35 20.37 21.07
CA SER A 6 -5.22 19.89 22.45
C SER A 6 -4.36 20.76 23.36
N ARG A 7 -3.34 21.45 22.81
CA ARG A 7 -2.46 22.33 23.60
C ARG A 7 -2.42 23.73 23.00
N ARG A 8 -2.20 24.77 23.81
CA ARG A 8 -2.00 26.13 23.26
C ARG A 8 -0.71 26.17 22.41
N PRO A 9 -0.68 26.90 21.27
CA PRO A 9 -1.81 27.58 20.65
C PRO A 9 -2.73 26.60 19.91
N VAL A 10 -4.01 26.60 20.30
CA VAL A 10 -5.07 25.78 19.68
C VAL A 10 -5.41 26.41 18.32
N GLY A 11 -5.65 25.58 17.31
CA GLY A 11 -5.93 26.02 15.94
C GLY A 11 -4.67 26.28 15.10
N GLY A 12 -3.48 26.21 15.69
CA GLY A 12 -2.22 26.29 14.95
C GLY A 12 -1.90 24.98 14.20
N PRO A 13 -1.01 25.03 13.19
CA PRO A 13 -0.54 23.84 12.50
C PRO A 13 0.19 22.91 13.46
N LEU A 14 -0.05 21.61 13.33
CA LEU A 14 0.79 20.59 13.98
C LEU A 14 2.17 20.60 13.34
N SER A 15 3.22 20.58 14.19
CA SER A 15 4.56 20.27 13.71
C SER A 15 4.60 18.87 13.12
N TYR A 16 5.55 18.64 12.21
CA TYR A 16 5.78 17.32 11.63
C TYR A 16 6.02 16.26 12.71
N SER A 17 6.87 16.55 13.70
CA SER A 17 7.17 15.64 14.81
C SER A 17 5.94 15.27 15.63
N ASN A 18 5.06 16.23 15.91
CA ASN A 18 3.85 15.97 16.67
C ASN A 18 2.84 15.15 15.87
N ALA A 19 2.71 15.41 14.56
CA ALA A 19 1.88 14.59 13.68
C ALA A 19 2.40 13.15 13.58
N TYR A 20 3.72 12.97 13.52
CA TYR A 20 4.38 11.67 13.51
C TYR A 20 4.09 10.88 14.80
N GLN A 21 4.36 11.48 15.97
CA GLN A 21 4.10 10.87 17.28
C GLN A 21 2.61 10.57 17.50
N LEU A 22 1.72 11.42 16.99
CA LEU A 22 0.28 11.17 17.04
C LEU A 22 -0.07 9.86 16.31
N ILE A 23 0.49 9.65 15.12
CA ILE A 23 0.25 8.44 14.33
C ILE A 23 0.84 7.21 15.00
N GLU A 24 2.06 7.30 15.56
CA GLU A 24 2.66 6.19 16.34
C GLU A 24 1.78 5.79 17.52
N ARG A 25 1.27 6.77 18.28
CA ARG A 25 0.38 6.52 19.41
C ARG A 25 -0.95 5.89 18.98
N ILE A 26 -1.51 6.32 17.84
CA ILE A 26 -2.70 5.69 17.27
C ILE A 26 -2.41 4.22 16.93
N GLY A 27 -1.25 3.93 16.33
CA GLY A 27 -0.81 2.57 16.03
C GLY A 27 -0.69 1.69 17.26
N ALA A 28 -0.01 2.19 18.30
CA ALA A 28 0.11 1.49 19.57
C ALA A 28 -1.25 1.19 20.21
N THR A 29 -2.19 2.15 20.16
CA THR A 29 -3.56 1.96 20.67
C THR A 29 -4.35 0.94 19.86
N ALA A 30 -4.11 0.89 18.54
CA ALA A 30 -4.76 -0.05 17.62
C ALA A 30 -4.09 -1.44 17.58
N GLY A 31 -2.99 -1.65 18.30
CA GLY A 31 -2.21 -2.90 18.23
C GLY A 31 -1.43 -3.07 16.93
N ILE A 32 -1.15 -1.99 16.20
CA ILE A 32 -0.36 -2.00 14.96
C ILE A 32 1.08 -1.59 15.30
N GLU A 33 2.00 -2.55 15.26
CA GLU A 33 3.41 -2.30 15.55
C GLU A 33 4.05 -1.40 14.49
N GLN A 34 4.92 -0.48 14.95
CA GLN A 34 5.75 0.39 14.11
C GLN A 34 4.97 1.32 13.15
N LEU A 35 3.68 1.58 13.41
CA LEU A 35 2.87 2.49 12.60
C LEU A 35 3.47 3.90 12.53
N HIS A 36 3.69 4.39 11.32
CA HIS A 36 4.17 5.75 11.07
C HIS A 36 3.62 6.28 9.72
N PRO A 37 3.71 7.60 9.44
CA PRO A 37 3.08 8.21 8.28
C PRO A 37 3.46 7.58 6.93
N HIS A 38 4.73 7.18 6.77
CA HIS A 38 5.19 6.58 5.51
C HIS A 38 4.57 5.20 5.27
N MET A 39 4.35 4.38 6.30
CA MET A 39 3.63 3.11 6.10
C MET A 39 2.22 3.31 5.58
N LEU A 40 1.47 4.28 6.10
CA LEU A 40 0.13 4.59 5.58
C LEU A 40 0.17 4.97 4.08
N ARG A 41 1.18 5.76 3.68
CA ARG A 41 1.41 6.13 2.28
C ARG A 41 1.71 4.90 1.43
N HIS A 42 2.58 4.00 1.89
CA HIS A 42 2.90 2.76 1.20
C HIS A 42 1.67 1.84 1.09
N THR A 43 0.89 1.68 2.16
CA THR A 43 -0.34 0.89 2.15
C THR A 43 -1.34 1.41 1.12
N HIS A 44 -1.53 2.74 1.04
CA HIS A 44 -2.40 3.33 0.03
C HIS A 44 -1.90 3.07 -1.39
N ALA A 45 -0.60 3.23 -1.64
CA ALA A 45 0.01 2.99 -2.94
C ALA A 45 -0.11 1.54 -3.39
N SER A 46 0.19 0.58 -2.50
CA SER A 46 0.00 -0.85 -2.76
C SER A 46 -1.47 -1.20 -3.02
N ALA A 47 -2.42 -0.56 -2.33
CA ALA A 47 -3.84 -0.77 -2.58
C ALA A 47 -4.27 -0.28 -3.98
N LEU A 48 -3.76 0.87 -4.42
CA LEU A 48 -4.01 1.38 -5.78
C LEU A 48 -3.42 0.46 -6.86
N ALA A 49 -2.19 -0.02 -6.66
CA ALA A 49 -1.56 -0.98 -7.57
C ALA A 49 -2.38 -2.27 -7.67
N LYS A 50 -2.87 -2.80 -6.54
CA LYS A 50 -3.77 -3.96 -6.51
C LYS A 50 -5.12 -3.70 -7.19
N ALA A 51 -5.57 -2.45 -7.22
CA ALA A 51 -6.76 -2.02 -7.95
C ALA A 51 -6.51 -1.78 -9.45
N GLY A 52 -5.29 -2.04 -9.95
CA GLY A 52 -4.94 -1.94 -11.37
C GLY A 52 -4.51 -0.56 -11.83
N TRP A 53 -4.24 0.37 -10.91
CA TRP A 53 -3.71 1.69 -11.27
C TRP A 53 -2.29 1.57 -11.82
N THR A 54 -1.96 2.40 -12.81
CA THR A 54 -0.60 2.50 -13.37
C THR A 54 0.34 3.27 -12.44
N ALA A 55 1.65 3.08 -12.59
CA ALA A 55 2.66 3.79 -11.83
C ALA A 55 2.54 5.33 -11.98
N ALA A 56 2.21 5.82 -13.17
CA ALA A 56 2.00 7.25 -13.42
C ALA A 56 0.80 7.81 -12.65
N GLU A 57 -0.32 7.09 -12.63
CA GLU A 57 -1.52 7.50 -11.88
C GLU A 57 -1.29 7.48 -10.37
N ILE A 58 -0.58 6.47 -9.86
CA ILE A 58 -0.20 6.38 -8.45
C ILE A 58 0.73 7.54 -8.08
N ALA A 59 1.76 7.81 -8.87
CA ALA A 59 2.70 8.90 -8.63
C ALA A 59 1.98 10.27 -8.61
N ALA A 60 1.11 10.52 -9.58
CA ALA A 60 0.27 11.72 -9.63
C ALA A 60 -0.62 11.82 -8.38
N ARG A 61 -1.29 10.74 -7.99
CA ARG A 61 -2.16 10.68 -6.80
C ARG A 61 -1.42 10.96 -5.50
N LEU A 62 -0.16 10.55 -5.43
CA LEU A 62 0.72 10.70 -4.27
C LEU A 62 1.53 12.01 -4.29
N GLY A 63 1.39 12.83 -5.32
CA GLY A 63 2.16 14.07 -5.49
C GLY A 63 3.65 13.85 -5.70
N GLN A 64 4.04 12.71 -6.28
CA GLN A 64 5.44 12.42 -6.61
C GLN A 64 5.78 13.06 -7.96
N SER A 65 6.97 13.66 -8.04
CA SER A 65 7.46 14.27 -9.28
C SER A 65 7.95 13.24 -10.31
N GLN A 66 8.23 12.01 -9.89
CA GLN A 66 8.76 10.94 -10.74
C GLN A 66 7.90 9.67 -10.63
N ALA A 67 7.42 9.19 -11.77
CA ALA A 67 6.57 7.99 -11.85
C ALA A 67 7.31 6.70 -11.41
N SER A 68 8.62 6.62 -11.63
CA SER A 68 9.44 5.46 -11.26
C SER A 68 9.41 5.12 -9.78
N SER A 69 9.14 6.11 -8.92
CA SER A 69 8.97 5.89 -7.48
C SER A 69 7.73 5.05 -7.12
N ALA A 70 6.81 4.85 -8.07
CA ALA A 70 5.62 4.03 -7.90
C ALA A 70 5.74 2.61 -8.48
N ASP A 71 6.76 2.33 -9.30
CA ASP A 71 6.97 1.01 -9.93
C ASP A 71 7.13 -0.10 -8.88
N VAL A 72 7.75 0.21 -7.74
CA VAL A 72 7.89 -0.71 -6.61
C VAL A 72 6.53 -1.29 -6.15
N TYR A 73 5.46 -0.50 -6.20
CA TYR A 73 4.13 -0.95 -5.78
C TYR A 73 3.47 -1.86 -6.83
N ILE A 74 3.75 -1.60 -8.11
CA ILE A 74 3.25 -2.42 -9.22
C ILE A 74 3.87 -3.81 -9.15
N HIS A 75 5.18 -3.91 -8.94
CA HIS A 75 5.87 -5.19 -8.78
C HIS A 75 5.33 -5.99 -7.57
N LEU A 76 5.17 -5.34 -6.41
CA LEU A 76 4.57 -5.97 -5.23
C LEU A 76 3.15 -6.51 -5.49
N ALA A 77 2.34 -5.81 -6.28
CA ALA A 77 0.99 -6.28 -6.63
C ALA A 77 1.03 -7.48 -7.60
N ALA A 78 1.99 -7.52 -8.51
CA ALA A 78 2.19 -8.64 -9.43
C ALA A 78 2.69 -9.90 -8.72
N ASP A 79 3.57 -9.76 -7.73
CA ASP A 79 4.04 -10.87 -6.89
C ASP A 79 2.87 -11.47 -6.08
N ASP A 80 2.02 -10.62 -5.51
CA ASP A 80 0.81 -11.04 -4.79
C ASP A 80 -0.17 -11.83 -5.69
N LEU A 81 -0.33 -11.42 -6.95
CA LEU A 81 -1.14 -12.13 -7.93
C LEU A 81 -0.53 -13.51 -8.25
N THR A 82 0.78 -13.56 -8.46
CA THR A 82 1.52 -14.79 -8.75
C THR A 82 1.38 -15.80 -7.62
N GLU A 83 1.55 -15.36 -6.37
CA GLU A 83 1.39 -16.23 -5.19
C GLU A 83 -0.07 -16.68 -4.98
N ARG A 84 -1.05 -15.84 -5.33
CA ARG A 84 -2.47 -16.24 -5.32
C ARG A 84 -2.73 -17.32 -6.34
N LEU A 85 -2.27 -17.14 -7.59
CA LEU A 85 -2.41 -18.14 -8.66
C LEU A 85 -1.79 -19.47 -8.24
N ARG A 86 -0.54 -19.43 -7.74
CA ARG A 86 0.18 -20.61 -7.23
C ARG A 86 -0.61 -21.35 -6.16
N ARG A 87 -1.18 -20.65 -5.17
CA ARG A 87 -1.99 -21.27 -4.11
C ARG A 87 -3.30 -21.86 -4.63
N THR A 88 -3.91 -21.24 -5.64
CA THR A 88 -5.17 -21.70 -6.23
C THR A 88 -5.01 -22.66 -7.41
N GLU A 89 -3.78 -23.08 -7.76
CA GLU A 89 -3.54 -24.00 -8.88
C GLU A 89 -4.36 -25.30 -8.78
N HIS A 90 -4.59 -25.80 -7.57
CA HIS A 90 -5.40 -26.99 -7.30
C HIS A 90 -6.90 -26.81 -7.64
N LEU A 91 -7.37 -25.56 -7.74
CA LEU A 91 -8.74 -25.22 -8.16
C LEU A 91 -8.86 -25.06 -9.67
N VAL A 92 -7.74 -24.86 -10.38
CA VAL A 92 -7.72 -24.70 -11.83
C VAL A 92 -7.75 -26.09 -12.46
N TRP A 93 -8.83 -26.39 -13.17
CA TRP A 93 -8.96 -27.61 -13.96
C TRP A 93 -7.77 -27.74 -14.92
N ARG A 94 -6.96 -28.80 -14.74
CA ARG A 94 -5.94 -29.16 -15.73
C ARG A 94 -6.63 -29.91 -16.87
N PRO A 95 -6.59 -29.41 -18.11
CA PRO A 95 -7.12 -30.16 -19.24
C PRO A 95 -6.39 -31.52 -19.33
N PRO A 96 -7.10 -32.61 -19.68
CA PRO A 96 -6.47 -33.91 -19.85
C PRO A 96 -5.33 -33.79 -20.85
N GLN A 97 -4.15 -34.26 -20.45
CA GLN A 97 -3.00 -34.43 -21.32
C GLN A 97 -3.42 -35.51 -22.32
N ASN A 98 -3.84 -35.14 -23.53
CA ASN A 98 -4.21 -36.08 -24.56
C ASN A 98 -2.94 -36.83 -25.02
N GLY A 99 -2.56 -37.85 -24.24
CA GLY A 99 -1.71 -38.93 -24.68
C GLY A 99 -2.54 -39.87 -25.54
N ALA A 100 -2.69 -39.54 -26.81
CA ALA A 100 -3.02 -40.51 -27.85
C ALA A 100 -1.99 -40.36 -28.96
N THR A 101 -0.90 -41.09 -28.74
CA THR A 101 0.08 -41.49 -29.74
C THR A 101 -0.62 -42.30 -30.83
N ARG A 102 -0.46 -41.84 -32.08
CA ARG A 102 -0.58 -42.58 -33.36
C ARG A 102 -1.96 -43.11 -33.79
#